data_AF-A0A1S3XXX7-F1
#
_entry.id   AF-A0A1S3XXX7-F1
#
_cell.length_a   1.000
_cell.length_b   1.000
_cell.length_c   1.000
_cell.angle_alpha   90.00
_cell.angle_beta   90.00
_cell.angle_gamma   90.00
#
_symmetry.space_group_name_H-M   'P 1'
#
loop_
_entity.id
_entity.type
_entity.pdbx_description
1 polymer ?
#
loop_
_entity_poly.entity_id
_entity_poly.type
_entity_poly.pdbx_seq_one_letter_code
_entity_poly.pdbx_strand_id
1 'polypeptide(L)'
;MTSNIAESLNAITKYARELPIVELLEYMRTLLERWTNEKLLKVKGTLSQKMRVRASTDHIHTLIDGVKRFIVCLQNKRCSCGQFQLDELPCARALAALRHRNESYENYCSPYYTRESLLHTYEIPVDPLPDESK
;
A
#
# COMPACT_ATOMS: atom_id res chain seq x y z
N MET A 1 -23.55 -13.78 7.09
CA MET A 1 -22.57 -13.38 8.12
C MET A 1 -21.65 -12.33 7.52
N THR A 2 -22.15 -11.11 7.41
CA THR A 2 -21.35 -9.96 6.98
C THR A 2 -20.80 -9.33 8.25
N SER A 3 -19.56 -9.64 8.62
CA SER A 3 -18.86 -8.77 9.57
C SER A 3 -18.79 -7.41 8.90
N ASN A 4 -19.61 -6.50 9.40
CA ASN A 4 -19.74 -5.16 8.90
C ASN A 4 -18.36 -4.49 9.08
N ILE A 5 -17.79 -3.95 7.99
CA ILE A 5 -16.48 -3.29 8.01
C ILE A 5 -16.46 -2.17 9.05
N ALA A 6 -17.56 -1.43 9.19
CA ALA A 6 -17.72 -0.40 10.20
C ALA A 6 -17.73 -0.97 11.62
N GLU A 7 -18.33 -2.13 11.89
CA GLU A 7 -18.26 -2.78 13.22
C GLU A 7 -16.82 -3.13 13.61
N SER A 8 -16.06 -3.70 12.67
CA SER A 8 -14.64 -4.03 12.91
C SER A 8 -13.81 -2.78 13.15
N LEU A 9 -14.00 -1.73 12.34
CA LEU A 9 -13.31 -0.45 12.52
C LEU A 9 -13.75 0.26 13.81
N ASN A 10 -15.02 0.22 14.17
CA ASN A 10 -15.57 0.78 15.41
C ASN A 10 -14.97 0.09 16.64
N ALA A 11 -14.85 -1.24 16.62
CA ALA A 11 -14.25 -1.99 17.72
C ALA A 11 -12.76 -1.63 17.90
N ILE A 12 -12.01 -1.53 16.80
CA ILE A 12 -10.59 -1.20 16.82
C ILE A 12 -10.35 0.25 17.26
N THR A 13 -11.18 1.19 16.81
CA THR A 13 -11.02 2.63 17.10
C THR A 13 -11.77 3.10 18.34
N LYS A 14 -12.40 2.18 19.10
CA LYS A 14 -13.32 2.51 20.21
C LYS A 14 -12.73 3.54 21.18
N TYR A 15 -11.53 3.28 21.69
CA TYR A 15 -10.87 4.13 22.68
C TYR A 15 -10.18 5.34 22.05
N ALA A 16 -9.74 5.22 20.80
CA ALA A 16 -9.05 6.31 20.11
C ALA A 16 -9.96 7.51 19.84
N ARG A 17 -11.28 7.29 19.74
CA ARG A 17 -12.28 8.34 19.47
C ARG A 17 -12.47 9.33 20.62
N GLU A 18 -12.08 8.95 21.83
CA GLU A 18 -12.15 9.81 23.00
C GLU A 18 -10.90 10.69 23.14
N LEU A 19 -9.89 10.48 22.29
CA LEU A 19 -8.65 11.25 22.30
C LEU A 19 -8.80 12.60 21.60
N PRO A 20 -7.97 13.60 21.96
CA PRO A 20 -7.82 14.82 21.17
C PRO A 20 -7.54 14.49 19.69
N ILE A 21 -8.01 15.34 18.77
CA ILE A 21 -7.99 15.07 17.33
C ILE A 21 -6.59 14.69 16.81
N VAL A 22 -5.54 15.31 17.34
CA VAL A 22 -4.15 15.03 16.96
C VAL A 22 -3.76 13.60 17.33
N GLU A 23 -4.11 13.15 18.54
CA GLU A 23 -3.82 11.80 19.03
C GLU A 23 -4.65 10.73 18.32
N LEU A 24 -5.91 11.04 17.99
CA LEU A 24 -6.76 10.18 17.18
C LEU A 24 -6.17 10.00 15.76
N LEU A 25 -5.72 11.09 15.13
CA LEU A 25 -5.08 11.03 13.81
C LEU A 25 -3.78 10.22 13.84
N GLU A 26 -2.96 10.40 14.87
CA GLU A 26 -1.74 9.62 15.08
C GLU A 26 -2.04 8.12 15.24
N TYR A 27 -3.08 7.79 16.02
CA TYR A 27 -3.54 6.41 16.19
C TYR A 27 -4.01 5.82 14.86
N MET A 28 -4.80 6.55 14.07
CA MET A 28 -5.24 6.09 12.76
C MET A 28 -4.06 5.89 11.80
N ARG A 29 -3.07 6.80 11.81
CA ARG A 29 -1.85 6.66 10.98
C ARG A 29 -1.09 5.39 11.33
N THR A 30 -0.78 5.18 12.61
CA THR A 30 -0.03 3.98 13.06
C THR A 30 -0.79 2.68 12.76
N LEU A 31 -2.11 2.70 12.84
CA LEU A 31 -2.94 1.55 12.47
C LEU A 31 -2.83 1.20 10.98
N LEU A 32 -2.92 2.21 10.11
CA LEU A 32 -2.78 2.06 8.66
C LEU A 32 -1.36 1.64 8.26
N GLU A 33 -0.34 2.23 8.88
CA GLU A 33 1.06 1.85 8.69
C GLU A 33 1.29 0.39 9.06
N ARG A 34 0.83 -0.05 10.24
CA ARG A 34 0.93 -1.46 10.66
C ARG A 34 0.25 -2.38 9.67
N TRP A 35 -0.97 -2.05 9.24
CA TRP A 35 -1.72 -2.91 8.32
C TRP A 35 -1.02 -3.02 6.95
N THR A 36 -0.48 -1.91 6.46
CA THR A 36 0.27 -1.86 5.19
C THR A 36 1.58 -2.66 5.28
N ASN A 37 2.34 -2.50 6.37
CA ASN A 37 3.61 -3.18 6.59
C ASN A 37 3.42 -4.70 6.81
N GLU A 38 2.52 -5.08 7.71
CA GLU A 38 2.32 -6.48 8.10
C GLU A 38 1.60 -7.30 7.03
N LYS A 39 0.55 -6.74 6.41
CA LYS A 39 -0.32 -7.52 5.51
C LYS A 39 0.00 -7.32 4.04
N LEU A 40 0.45 -6.15 3.63
CA LEU A 40 0.77 -5.91 2.22
C LEU A 40 2.22 -6.33 1.92
N LEU A 41 3.21 -5.67 2.53
CA LEU A 41 4.61 -5.84 2.14
C LEU A 41 5.18 -7.19 2.54
N LYS A 42 4.93 -7.65 3.79
CA LYS A 42 5.45 -8.95 4.27
C LYS A 42 4.84 -10.15 3.54
N VAL A 43 3.53 -10.12 3.28
CA VAL A 43 2.83 -11.20 2.55
C VAL A 43 3.20 -11.17 1.07
N LYS A 44 3.15 -9.99 0.41
CA LYS A 44 3.59 -9.84 -0.98
C LYS A 44 5.07 -10.27 -1.13
N GLY A 45 5.91 -9.96 -0.14
CA GLY A 45 7.33 -10.33 -0.07
C GLY A 45 7.59 -11.81 0.20
N THR A 46 6.68 -12.54 0.85
CA THR A 46 6.79 -14.01 1.02
C THR A 46 6.31 -14.74 -0.23
N LEU A 47 5.23 -14.26 -0.85
CA LEU A 47 4.71 -14.78 -2.12
C LEU A 47 5.72 -14.60 -3.25
N SER A 48 6.41 -13.46 -3.30
CA SER A 48 7.40 -13.16 -4.33
C SER A 48 8.55 -14.17 -4.37
N GLN A 49 8.95 -14.72 -3.21
CA GLN A 49 10.08 -15.66 -3.12
C GLN A 49 9.78 -17.02 -3.75
N LYS A 50 8.51 -17.36 -3.93
CA LYS A 50 8.07 -18.66 -4.46
C LYS A 50 7.92 -18.67 -5.99
N MET A 51 8.02 -17.51 -6.64
CA MET A 51 7.76 -17.35 -8.07
C MET A 51 9.02 -17.56 -8.90
N ARG A 52 8.89 -18.19 -10.07
CA ARG A 52 9.98 -18.25 -11.05
C ARG A 52 9.91 -17.01 -11.96
N VAL A 53 11.03 -16.32 -12.11
CA VAL A 53 11.14 -15.11 -12.93
C VAL A 53 11.91 -15.45 -14.22
N ARG A 54 11.42 -14.94 -15.35
CA ARG A 54 12.16 -14.94 -16.62
C ARG A 54 12.19 -13.51 -17.15
N ALA A 55 13.38 -12.94 -17.31
CA ALA A 55 13.54 -11.67 -17.99
C ALA A 55 13.26 -11.86 -19.50
N SER A 56 12.38 -11.04 -20.05
CA SER A 56 12.12 -10.99 -21.50
C SER A 56 12.90 -9.84 -22.14
N THR A 57 12.98 -8.72 -21.43
CA THR A 57 13.87 -7.58 -21.72
C THR A 57 14.40 -7.08 -20.39
N ASP A 58 15.19 -6.01 -20.40
CA ASP A 58 15.63 -5.36 -19.16
C ASP A 58 14.44 -5.02 -18.27
N HIS A 59 13.33 -4.49 -18.83
CA HIS A 59 12.25 -3.91 -18.03
C HIS A 59 11.01 -4.81 -17.95
N ILE A 60 10.91 -5.84 -18.80
CA ILE A 60 9.78 -6.75 -18.89
C ILE A 60 10.16 -8.12 -18.33
N HIS A 61 9.40 -8.57 -17.34
CA HIS A 61 9.61 -9.83 -16.64
C HIS A 61 8.35 -10.69 -16.70
N THR A 62 8.52 -11.95 -17.07
CA THR A 62 7.48 -12.97 -16.99
C THR A 62 7.62 -13.74 -15.68
N LEU A 63 6.57 -13.73 -14.86
CA LEU A 63 6.49 -14.42 -13.58
C LEU A 63 5.62 -15.66 -13.72
N ILE A 64 6.11 -16.80 -13.24
CA ILE A 64 5.39 -18.07 -13.23
C ILE A 64 5.09 -18.46 -11.79
N ASP A 65 3.80 -18.56 -11.49
CA ASP A 65 3.24 -18.96 -10.19
C ASP A 65 2.35 -20.20 -10.41
N GLY A 66 2.94 -21.38 -10.20
CA GLY A 66 2.34 -22.64 -10.62
C GLY A 66 2.11 -22.67 -12.14
N VAL A 67 0.84 -22.77 -12.54
CA VAL A 67 0.42 -22.76 -13.96
C VAL A 67 0.15 -21.35 -14.51
N LYS A 68 0.02 -20.35 -13.63
CA LYS A 68 -0.33 -18.98 -14.03
C LYS A 68 0.92 -18.22 -14.44
N ARG A 69 0.76 -17.41 -15.49
CA ARG A 69 1.80 -16.50 -15.98
C ARG A 69 1.36 -15.06 -15.81
N PHE A 70 2.27 -14.22 -15.34
CA PHE A 70 2.07 -12.80 -15.19
C PHE A 70 3.17 -12.03 -15.90
N ILE A 71 2.83 -10.87 -16.43
CA ILE A 71 3.78 -9.97 -17.08
C ILE A 71 3.91 -8.73 -16.20
N VAL A 72 5.14 -8.38 -15.85
CA VAL A 72 5.49 -7.17 -15.11
C VAL A 72 6.35 -6.30 -16.01
N CYS A 73 5.99 -5.02 -16.13
CA CYS A 73 6.82 -3.99 -16.72
C CYS A 73 7.22 -3.01 -15.62
N LEU A 74 8.50 -3.03 -15.23
CA LEU A 74 9.01 -2.19 -14.14
C LEU A 74 9.10 -0.72 -14.54
N GLN A 75 9.51 -0.43 -15.78
CA GLN A 75 9.61 0.94 -16.30
C GLN A 75 8.25 1.68 -16.22
N ASN A 76 7.18 1.00 -16.65
CA ASN A 76 5.84 1.59 -16.68
C ASN A 76 5.05 1.35 -15.38
N LYS A 77 5.67 0.72 -14.37
CA LYS A 77 5.02 0.34 -13.10
C LYS A 77 3.70 -0.44 -13.30
N ARG A 78 3.70 -1.41 -14.23
CA ARG A 78 2.51 -2.22 -14.58
C ARG A 78 2.69 -3.70 -14.29
N CYS A 79 1.61 -4.35 -13.88
CA CYS A 79 1.52 -5.80 -13.80
C CYS A 79 0.21 -6.29 -14.42
N SER A 80 0.24 -7.44 -15.09
CA SER A 80 -0.97 -8.07 -15.61
C SER A 80 -1.97 -8.50 -14.53
N CYS A 81 -1.59 -8.47 -13.24
CA CYS A 81 -2.53 -8.66 -12.13
C CYS A 81 -3.31 -7.39 -11.74
N GLY A 82 -3.05 -6.23 -12.37
CA GLY A 82 -3.73 -4.96 -12.13
C GLY A 82 -3.33 -4.22 -10.85
N GLN A 83 -2.94 -4.93 -9.80
CA GLN A 83 -2.64 -4.33 -8.49
C GLN A 83 -1.51 -3.29 -8.50
N PHE A 84 -0.50 -3.43 -9.37
CA PHE A 84 0.59 -2.45 -9.40
C PHE A 84 0.08 -1.09 -9.91
N GLN A 85 -0.89 -1.11 -10.82
CA GLN A 85 -1.52 0.09 -11.37
C GLN A 85 -2.54 0.69 -10.40
N LEU A 86 -3.30 -0.17 -9.72
CA LEU A 86 -4.37 0.26 -8.80
C LEU A 86 -3.81 0.79 -7.48
N ASP A 87 -2.88 0.06 -6.87
CA ASP A 87 -2.29 0.44 -5.59
C ASP A 87 -1.18 1.49 -5.79
N GLU A 88 -0.70 1.70 -7.02
CA GLU A 88 0.54 2.43 -7.35
C GLU A 88 1.76 2.03 -6.49
N LEU A 89 1.73 0.78 -6.01
CA LEU A 89 2.74 0.15 -5.18
C LEU A 89 3.13 -1.19 -5.81
N PRO A 90 4.40 -1.59 -5.72
CA PRO A 90 4.84 -2.90 -6.20
C PRO A 90 3.99 -4.04 -5.64
N CYS A 91 3.32 -4.78 -6.53
CA CYS A 91 2.62 -6.00 -6.15
C CYS A 91 3.61 -7.15 -5.90
N ALA A 92 3.16 -8.30 -5.37
CA ALA A 92 4.03 -9.46 -5.11
C ALA A 92 4.88 -9.89 -6.33
N ARG A 93 4.30 -9.82 -7.53
CA ARG A 93 4.97 -10.18 -8.79
C ARG A 93 6.00 -9.12 -9.20
N ALA A 94 5.69 -7.84 -8.98
CA ALA A 94 6.63 -6.75 -9.21
C ALA A 94 7.82 -6.86 -8.23
N LEU A 95 7.56 -7.14 -6.96
CA LEU A 95 8.60 -7.41 -5.97
C LEU A 95 9.49 -8.60 -6.35
N ALA A 96 8.91 -9.66 -6.94
CA ALA A 96 9.71 -10.79 -7.44
C ALA A 96 10.64 -10.38 -8.60
N ALA A 97 10.14 -9.57 -9.54
CA ALA A 97 10.95 -9.03 -10.64
C ALA A 97 12.06 -8.09 -10.14
N LEU A 98 11.76 -7.21 -9.18
CA LEU A 98 12.74 -6.32 -8.55
C LEU A 98 13.84 -7.09 -7.82
N ARG A 99 13.46 -8.13 -7.07
CA ARG A 99 14.42 -9.02 -6.42
C ARG A 99 15.33 -9.73 -7.43
N HIS A 100 14.79 -10.18 -8.56
CA HIS A 100 15.58 -10.77 -9.64
C HIS A 100 16.61 -9.77 -10.22
N ARG A 101 16.32 -8.47 -10.18
CA ARG A 101 17.23 -7.39 -10.59
C ARG A 101 18.11 -6.84 -9.46
N ASN A 102 17.95 -7.34 -8.24
CA ASN A 102 18.59 -6.78 -7.04
C ASN A 102 18.33 -5.28 -6.86
N GLU A 103 17.11 -4.84 -7.17
CA GLU A 103 16.69 -3.45 -7.02
C GLU A 103 15.72 -3.27 -5.86
N SER A 104 15.84 -2.11 -5.22
CA SER A 104 14.97 -1.69 -4.13
C SER A 104 13.60 -1.27 -4.65
N TYR A 105 12.53 -1.61 -3.92
CA TYR A 105 11.16 -1.36 -4.37
C TYR A 105 10.70 0.08 -4.16
N GLU A 106 11.40 0.84 -3.31
CA GLU A 106 11.06 2.22 -2.92
C GLU A 106 11.00 3.15 -4.15
N ASN A 107 11.91 2.95 -5.12
CA ASN A 107 11.96 3.71 -6.38
C ASN A 107 10.75 3.46 -7.29
N TYR A 108 9.98 2.40 -7.01
CA TYR A 108 8.85 1.96 -7.80
C TYR A 108 7.50 2.29 -7.17
N CYS A 109 7.50 2.84 -5.96
CA CYS A 109 6.30 3.39 -5.32
C CYS A 109 5.87 4.71 -5.97
N SER A 110 4.60 5.07 -5.78
CA SER A 110 4.10 6.40 -6.14
C SER A 110 4.58 7.47 -5.16
N PRO A 111 4.82 8.72 -5.64
CA PRO A 111 5.10 9.85 -4.76
C PRO A 111 4.04 10.07 -3.67
N TYR A 112 2.79 9.66 -3.89
CA TYR A 112 1.71 9.77 -2.89
C TYR A 112 2.00 9.05 -1.57
N TYR A 113 2.90 8.07 -1.57
CA TYR A 113 3.31 7.35 -0.37
C TYR A 113 4.53 7.97 0.32
N THR A 114 4.93 9.18 -0.05
CA THR A 114 6.03 9.91 0.58
C THR A 114 5.54 10.76 1.76
N ARG A 115 6.40 10.93 2.76
CA ARG A 115 6.15 11.87 3.87
C ARG A 115 5.92 13.30 3.38
N GLU A 116 6.63 13.70 2.32
CA GLU A 116 6.47 15.01 1.70
C GLU A 116 5.05 15.22 1.17
N SER A 117 4.52 14.25 0.40
CA SER A 117 3.14 14.31 -0.09
C SER A 117 2.11 14.30 1.04
N LEU A 118 2.37 13.55 2.11
CA LEU A 118 1.53 13.58 3.31
C LEU A 118 1.49 14.98 3.93
N LEU A 119 2.65 15.60 4.17
CA LEU A 119 2.74 16.94 4.77
C LEU A 119 2.05 17.98 3.88
N HIS A 120 2.26 17.92 2.57
CA HIS A 120 1.64 18.83 1.62
C HIS A 120 0.10 18.70 1.60
N THR A 121 -0.43 17.49 1.80
CA THR A 121 -1.89 17.26 1.90
C THR A 121 -2.52 18.01 3.08
N TYR A 122 -1.78 18.20 4.18
CA TYR A 122 -2.22 18.89 5.39
C TYR A 122 -1.63 20.29 5.55
N GLU A 123 -1.02 20.85 4.50
CA GLU A 123 -0.43 22.19 4.55
C GLU A 123 -1.49 23.28 4.74
N ILE A 124 -2.70 23.04 4.21
CA ILE A 124 -3.83 23.96 4.32
C ILE A 124 -4.55 23.72 5.65
N PRO A 125 -4.69 24.74 6.51
CA PRO A 125 -5.47 24.62 7.74
C PRO A 125 -6.91 24.22 7.45
N VAL A 126 -7.43 23.27 8.21
CA VAL A 126 -8.87 22.95 8.22
C VAL A 126 -9.52 23.79 9.31
N ASP A 127 -10.31 24.78 8.91
CA ASP A 127 -11.06 25.59 9.86
C ASP A 127 -12.14 24.74 10.55
N PRO A 128 -12.33 24.88 11.87
CA PRO A 128 -13.41 24.20 12.56
C PRO A 128 -14.75 24.69 12.03
N LEU A 129 -15.71 23.75 11.89
CA LEU A 129 -17.08 24.13 11.58
C LEU A 129 -17.62 25.02 12.71
N PRO A 130 -18.38 26.09 12.38
CA PRO A 130 -19.01 26.93 13.39
C PRO A 130 -19.98 26.07 14.22
N ASP A 131 -20.03 26.37 15.51
CA ASP A 131 -20.97 25.73 16.44
C ASP A 131 -22.41 26.04 16.01
N GLU A 132 -23.25 25.01 15.89
CA GLU A 132 -24.66 25.15 15.52
C GLU A 132 -25.47 25.96 16.54
N SER A 133 -24.92 26.14 17.75
CA SER A 133 -25.58 26.84 18.85
C SER A 133 -25.39 28.37 18.88
N LYS A 134 -24.95 29.00 17.78
CA LYS A 134 -24.87 30.46 17.61
C LYS A 134 -25.57 30.99 16.37
#